data_AF-A0A672Q6F0-F1
#
_entry.id   AF-A0A672Q6F0-F1
#
_cell.length_a   1.000
_cell.length_b   1.000
_cell.length_c   1.000
_cell.angle_alpha   90.00
_cell.angle_beta   90.00
_cell.angle_gamma   90.00
#
_symmetry.space_group_name_H-M   'P 1'
#
loop_
_entity.id
_entity.type
_entity.pdbx_description
1 polymer ?
#
loop_
_entity_poly.entity_id
_entity_poly.type
_entity_poly.pdbx_seq_one_letter_code
_entity_poly.pdbx_strand_id
1 'polypeptide(L)'
;MASSDEYDYNCPVCCEIFKAPVFLSCSHSVCKECLQQFWRTKKTQECPVCRRRSSNAQPPINLVLKNLCESFLTERNERRSSGSEEICSLHSEKLKLFCLEDKQPACVVCFTSEQHDNHKFRPISEVVSSYKVAEHTERQIKQQFEKLHQFLRDEEEATITALREEEEQKKQMMKEKLEEMNRHISALSHTIKDTEEMMKASDVCFLKV
;
A
#
# COMPACT_ATOMS: atom_id res chain seq x y z
N MET A 1 -21.99 4.09 15.52
CA MET A 1 -21.32 3.55 14.32
C MET A 1 -20.52 4.71 13.73
N ALA A 2 -19.18 4.66 13.81
CA ALA A 2 -18.36 5.70 13.19
C ALA A 2 -18.51 5.58 11.67
N SER A 3 -18.98 6.63 11.00
CA SER A 3 -19.02 6.63 9.54
C SER A 3 -17.60 6.54 9.00
N SER A 4 -17.45 5.88 7.85
CA SER A 4 -16.17 5.66 7.18
C SER A 4 -15.41 6.95 6.80
N ASP A 5 -16.01 8.13 7.06
CA ASP A 5 -15.55 9.45 6.63
C ASP A 5 -14.53 10.09 7.58
N GLU A 6 -14.32 9.56 8.81
CA GLU A 6 -13.42 10.20 9.81
C GLU A 6 -11.93 10.19 9.41
N TYR A 7 -11.54 9.43 8.38
CA TYR A 7 -10.13 9.21 8.03
C TYR A 7 -9.69 9.85 6.71
N ASP A 8 -10.63 10.28 5.86
CA ASP A 8 -10.32 10.95 4.59
C ASP A 8 -9.75 12.36 4.81
N TYR A 9 -9.95 12.91 6.01
CA TYR A 9 -9.47 14.22 6.40
C TYR A 9 -8.16 14.18 7.18
N ASN A 10 -7.54 13.01 7.35
CA ASN A 10 -6.36 12.85 8.20
C ASN A 10 -5.07 12.89 7.39
N CYS A 11 -4.09 13.63 7.92
CA CYS A 11 -2.74 13.67 7.39
C CYS A 11 -2.04 12.33 7.62
N PRO A 12 -1.44 11.70 6.60
CA PRO A 12 -0.78 10.40 6.74
C PRO A 12 0.53 10.47 7.55
N VAL A 13 1.01 11.66 7.90
CA VAL A 13 2.25 11.84 8.68
C VAL A 13 1.97 12.03 10.16
N CYS A 14 1.06 12.94 10.53
CA CYS A 14 0.72 13.21 11.93
C CYS A 14 -0.55 12.48 12.39
N CYS A 15 -1.28 11.83 11.49
CA CYS A 15 -2.53 11.11 11.74
C CYS A 15 -3.68 11.98 12.30
N GLU A 16 -3.53 13.30 12.25
CA GLU A 16 -4.52 14.29 12.66
C GLU A 16 -5.22 14.90 11.45
N ILE A 17 -6.37 15.54 11.65
CA ILE A 17 -7.08 16.30 10.60
C ILE A 17 -6.11 17.30 9.96
N PHE A 18 -6.13 17.41 8.63
CA PHE A 18 -5.20 18.26 7.90
C PHE A 18 -5.21 19.72 8.40
N LYS A 19 -4.02 20.24 8.68
CA LYS A 19 -3.77 21.66 8.97
C LYS A 19 -2.91 22.24 7.85
N ALA A 20 -3.46 23.17 7.09
CA ALA A 20 -2.84 23.72 5.89
C ALA A 20 -2.26 22.60 4.98
N PRO A 21 -3.12 21.70 4.44
CA PRO A 21 -2.66 20.61 3.59
C PRO A 21 -1.97 21.16 2.35
N VAL A 22 -0.78 20.67 2.05
CA VAL A 22 -0.05 20.99 0.82
C VAL A 22 -0.21 19.87 -0.19
N PHE A 23 -0.33 20.22 -1.47
CA PHE A 23 -0.52 19.28 -2.57
C PHE A 23 0.80 19.06 -3.31
N LEU A 24 1.32 17.83 -3.26
CA LEU A 24 2.55 17.45 -3.95
C LEU A 24 2.27 17.01 -5.40
N SER A 25 3.28 17.11 -6.27
CA SER A 25 3.20 16.66 -7.67
C SER A 25 2.95 15.15 -7.84
N CYS A 26 3.18 14.37 -6.78
CA CYS A 26 2.78 12.96 -6.71
C CYS A 26 1.31 12.76 -6.29
N SER A 27 0.51 13.81 -6.28
CA SER A 27 -0.90 13.85 -5.87
C SER A 27 -1.18 13.51 -4.40
N HIS A 28 -0.15 13.40 -3.57
CA HIS A 28 -0.31 13.18 -2.13
C HIS A 28 -0.45 14.52 -1.41
N SER A 29 -1.37 14.54 -0.43
CA SER A 29 -1.53 15.68 0.48
C SER A 29 -0.98 15.36 1.86
N VAL A 30 -0.27 16.31 2.46
CA VAL A 30 0.27 16.25 3.83
C VAL A 30 0.14 17.63 4.49
N CYS A 31 0.12 17.73 5.82
CA CYS A 31 0.19 19.04 6.48
C CYS A 31 1.49 19.76 6.10
N LYS A 32 1.43 21.08 5.93
CA LYS A 32 2.61 21.91 5.64
C LYS A 32 3.75 21.66 6.64
N GLU A 33 3.44 21.68 7.93
CA GLU A 33 4.42 21.45 9.00
C GLU A 33 5.02 20.05 8.93
N CYS A 34 4.20 19.02 8.70
CA CYS A 34 4.66 17.65 8.55
C CYS A 34 5.66 17.49 7.40
N LEU A 35 5.38 18.11 6.25
CA LEU A 35 6.28 18.10 5.11
C LEU A 35 7.60 18.81 5.43
N GLN A 36 7.52 20.01 6.03
CA GLN A 36 8.68 20.81 6.39
C GLN A 36 9.57 20.09 7.40
N GLN A 37 8.98 19.50 8.44
CA GLN A 37 9.70 18.70 9.44
C GLN A 37 10.35 17.47 8.81
N PHE A 38 9.65 16.76 7.92
CA PHE A 38 10.20 15.60 7.21
C PHE A 38 11.41 16.00 6.36
N TRP A 39 11.29 17.05 5.53
CA TRP A 39 12.39 17.55 4.70
C TRP A 39 13.59 18.00 5.52
N ARG A 40 13.36 18.68 6.65
CA ARG A 40 14.43 19.12 7.55
C ARG A 40 15.16 17.93 8.17
N THR A 41 14.45 16.92 8.63
CA THR A 41 15.03 15.74 9.29
C THR A 41 15.75 14.82 8.32
N LYS A 42 15.14 14.54 7.15
CA LYS A 42 15.73 13.64 6.14
C LYS A 42 16.78 14.34 5.28
N LYS A 43 16.79 15.67 5.23
CA LYS A 43 17.60 16.49 4.31
C LYS A 43 17.35 16.16 2.83
N THR A 44 16.14 15.68 2.51
CA THR A 44 15.68 15.37 1.15
C THR A 44 14.33 16.05 0.91
N GLN A 45 14.06 16.45 -0.33
CA GLN A 45 12.75 16.99 -0.75
C GLN A 45 11.83 15.87 -1.24
N GLU A 46 11.71 14.79 -0.49
CA GLU A 46 10.91 13.62 -0.88
C GLU A 46 9.48 13.71 -0.32
N CYS A 47 8.53 13.09 -1.02
CA CYS A 47 7.20 12.87 -0.50
C CYS A 47 7.28 11.93 0.72
N PRO A 48 6.70 12.30 1.89
CA PRO A 48 6.68 11.41 3.06
C PRO A 48 5.92 10.09 2.83
N VAL A 49 5.03 10.06 1.84
CA VAL A 49 4.15 8.91 1.55
C VAL A 49 4.79 7.95 0.55
N CYS A 50 5.22 8.45 -0.61
CA CYS A 50 5.70 7.61 -1.72
C CYS A 50 7.19 7.79 -2.05
N ARG A 51 7.90 8.65 -1.31
CA ARG A 51 9.32 9.00 -1.51
C ARG A 51 9.67 9.62 -2.86
N ARG A 52 8.71 9.88 -3.75
CA ARG A 52 8.95 10.62 -5.00
C ARG A 52 9.54 12.00 -4.66
N ARG A 53 10.63 12.37 -5.34
CA ARG A 53 11.27 13.68 -5.16
C ARG A 53 10.33 14.79 -5.65
N SER A 54 10.12 15.80 -4.81
CA SER A 54 9.41 17.03 -5.14
C SER A 54 10.31 17.92 -5.97
N SER A 55 9.76 18.49 -7.04
CA SER A 55 10.38 19.56 -7.83
C SER A 55 10.08 20.95 -7.28
N ASN A 56 9.14 21.06 -6.33
CA ASN A 56 8.71 22.33 -5.74
C ASN A 56 9.11 22.38 -4.26
N ALA A 57 9.96 23.36 -3.91
CA ALA A 57 10.38 23.63 -2.53
C ALA A 57 9.29 24.27 -1.67
N GLN A 58 8.21 24.76 -2.28
CA GLN A 58 7.07 25.33 -1.59
C GLN A 58 5.76 24.91 -2.29
N PRO A 59 5.31 23.66 -2.07
CA PRO A 59 4.10 23.16 -2.69
C PRO A 59 2.87 23.99 -2.31
N PRO A 60 1.91 24.18 -3.23
CA PRO A 60 0.72 24.99 -2.96
C PRO A 60 -0.16 24.33 -1.90
N ILE A 61 -0.92 25.16 -1.17
CA ILE A 61 -1.92 24.69 -0.22
C ILE A 61 -3.16 24.22 -1.00
N ASN A 62 -3.66 23.03 -0.68
CA ASN A 62 -4.93 22.52 -1.17
C ASN A 62 -6.08 23.20 -0.41
N LEU A 63 -6.54 24.34 -0.92
CA LEU A 63 -7.61 25.13 -0.30
C LEU A 63 -8.93 24.35 -0.21
N VAL A 64 -9.23 23.50 -1.20
CA VAL A 64 -10.44 22.67 -1.18
C VAL A 64 -10.40 21.71 0.00
N LEU A 65 -9.31 20.96 0.15
CA LEU A 65 -9.15 20.04 1.28
C LEU A 65 -9.13 20.79 2.62
N LYS A 66 -8.48 21.95 2.68
CA LYS A 66 -8.49 22.80 3.87
C LYS A 66 -9.92 23.19 4.27
N ASN A 67 -10.72 23.69 3.34
CA ASN A 67 -12.08 24.13 3.60
C ASN A 67 -12.98 22.96 4.05
N LEU A 68 -12.82 21.78 3.44
CA LEU A 68 -13.54 20.57 3.84
C LEU A 68 -13.16 20.11 5.26
N CYS A 69 -11.88 20.18 5.62
CA CYS A 69 -11.44 19.88 6.98
C CYS A 69 -12.00 20.90 7.99
N GLU A 70 -12.06 22.19 7.63
CA GLU A 70 -12.61 23.24 8.48
C GLU A 70 -14.13 23.09 8.67
N SER A 71 -14.90 22.80 7.62
CA SER A 71 -16.33 22.53 7.73
C SER A 71 -16.62 21.29 8.59
N PHE A 72 -15.84 20.22 8.39
CA PHE A 72 -15.94 19.00 9.19
C PHE A 72 -15.70 19.25 10.69
N LEU A 73 -14.69 20.07 11.02
CA LEU A 73 -14.41 20.46 12.40
C LEU A 73 -15.52 21.31 13.01
N THR A 74 -16.10 22.24 12.23
CA THR A 74 -17.21 23.09 12.66
C THR A 74 -18.45 22.26 12.95
N GLU A 75 -18.87 21.38 12.03
CA GLU A 75 -20.01 20.47 12.26
C GLU A 75 -19.80 19.58 13.49
N ARG A 76 -18.57 19.06 13.67
CA ARG A 76 -18.23 18.24 14.83
C ARG A 76 -18.32 19.03 16.13
N ASN A 77 -17.87 20.27 16.14
CA ASN A 77 -17.93 21.15 17.30
C ASN A 77 -19.38 21.54 17.63
N GLU A 78 -20.22 21.83 16.64
CA GLU A 78 -21.65 22.11 16.82
C GLU A 78 -22.39 20.90 17.42
N ARG A 79 -22.13 19.69 16.91
CA ARG A 79 -22.68 18.44 17.49
C ARG A 79 -22.20 18.20 18.93
N ARG A 80 -20.97 18.60 19.26
CA ARG A 80 -20.41 18.49 20.61
C ARG A 80 -20.93 19.55 21.57
N SER A 81 -21.29 20.74 21.09
CA SER A 81 -21.92 21.78 21.91
C SER A 81 -23.36 21.45 22.32
N SER A 82 -24.03 20.52 21.64
CA SER A 82 -25.30 19.93 22.10
C SER A 82 -25.13 18.64 22.91
N GLY A 83 -23.91 18.10 23.01
CA GLY A 83 -23.60 16.99 23.91
C GLY A 83 -23.30 17.52 25.32
N SER A 84 -23.77 16.85 26.36
CA SER A 84 -23.44 17.19 27.74
C SER A 84 -21.92 17.21 27.91
N GLU A 85 -21.32 18.39 28.11
CA GLU A 85 -19.93 18.48 28.54
C GLU A 85 -19.81 17.67 29.83
N GLU A 86 -19.05 16.57 29.81
CA GLU A 86 -18.93 15.71 30.99
C GLU A 86 -18.27 16.50 32.13
N ILE A 87 -19.03 16.64 33.22
CA ILE A 87 -18.65 17.41 34.40
C ILE A 87 -18.16 16.43 35.46
N CYS A 88 -17.13 16.82 36.20
CA CYS A 88 -16.69 16.08 37.37
C CYS A 88 -17.83 16.07 38.40
N SER A 89 -18.29 14.88 38.78
CA SER A 89 -19.37 14.69 39.75
C SER A 89 -19.03 15.25 41.14
N LEU A 90 -17.74 15.32 41.49
CA LEU A 90 -17.28 15.80 42.80
C LEU A 90 -17.12 17.32 42.85
N HIS A 91 -16.68 17.93 41.75
CA HIS A 91 -16.27 19.34 41.73
C HIS A 91 -17.14 20.22 40.84
N SER A 92 -18.08 19.64 40.11
CA SER A 92 -18.93 20.34 39.12
C SER A 92 -18.13 21.14 38.07
N GLU A 93 -16.88 20.72 37.82
CA GLU A 93 -15.97 21.33 36.86
C GLU A 93 -15.76 20.45 35.63
N LYS A 94 -15.50 21.09 34.47
CA LYS A 94 -15.33 20.37 33.20
C LYS A 94 -14.15 19.39 33.26
N LEU A 95 -14.38 18.16 32.80
CA LEU A 95 -13.34 17.15 32.67
C LEU A 95 -12.50 17.47 31.42
N LYS A 96 -11.28 17.94 31.63
CA LYS A 96 -10.33 18.29 30.54
C LYS A 96 -9.00 17.55 30.63
N LEU A 97 -8.72 16.94 31.79
CA LEU A 97 -7.48 16.24 32.08
C LEU A 97 -7.75 14.75 32.21
N PHE A 98 -6.72 13.94 32.02
CA PHE A 98 -6.74 12.51 32.21
C PHE A 98 -5.61 12.13 33.14
N CYS A 99 -5.92 11.48 34.25
CA CYS A 99 -4.93 10.91 35.16
C CYS A 99 -4.41 9.60 34.57
N LEU A 100 -3.09 9.48 34.38
CA LEU A 100 -2.50 8.30 33.74
C LEU A 100 -2.45 7.09 34.68
N GLU A 101 -2.30 7.33 35.97
CA GLU A 101 -2.22 6.29 37.00
C GLU A 101 -3.60 5.68 37.27
N ASP A 102 -4.59 6.53 37.53
CA ASP A 102 -5.97 6.10 37.83
C ASP A 102 -6.80 5.81 36.58
N LYS A 103 -6.26 6.13 35.39
CA LYS A 103 -6.87 5.90 34.08
C LYS A 103 -8.28 6.48 33.93
N GLN A 104 -8.50 7.67 34.48
CA GLN A 104 -9.81 8.32 34.51
C GLN A 104 -9.72 9.81 34.18
N PRO A 105 -10.80 10.40 33.63
CA PRO A 105 -10.88 11.83 33.40
C PRO A 105 -10.93 12.59 34.73
N ALA A 106 -10.30 13.75 34.74
CA ALA A 106 -10.16 14.63 35.88
C ALA A 106 -10.43 16.08 35.48
N CYS A 107 -10.99 16.85 36.42
CA CYS A 107 -11.12 18.29 36.27
C CYS A 107 -9.87 19.00 36.82
N VAL A 108 -9.82 20.31 36.64
CA VAL A 108 -8.70 21.15 37.12
C VAL A 108 -8.57 21.15 38.65
N VAL A 109 -9.64 20.85 39.40
CA VAL A 109 -9.62 20.76 40.86
C VAL A 109 -9.06 19.41 41.31
N CYS A 110 -9.39 18.32 40.61
CA CYS A 110 -8.78 17.00 40.85
C CYS A 110 -7.26 17.04 40.66
N PHE A 111 -6.75 17.84 39.71
CA PHE A 111 -5.31 17.99 39.47
C PHE A 111 -4.54 18.53 40.68
N THR A 112 -5.15 19.43 41.46
CA THR A 112 -4.54 20.00 42.67
C THR A 112 -4.98 19.29 43.95
N SER A 113 -5.73 18.19 43.84
CA SER A 113 -6.24 17.46 44.98
C SER A 113 -5.17 16.57 45.59
N GLU A 114 -5.16 16.47 46.92
CA GLU A 114 -4.35 15.48 47.65
C GLU A 114 -4.68 14.03 47.26
N GLN A 115 -5.87 13.77 46.70
CA GLN A 115 -6.26 12.45 46.19
C GLN A 115 -5.42 11.99 44.99
N HIS A 116 -4.76 12.91 44.30
CA HIS A 116 -3.91 12.64 43.14
C HIS A 116 -2.49 13.19 43.35
N ASP A 117 -1.98 13.10 44.58
CA ASP A 117 -0.64 13.56 44.90
C ASP A 117 0.42 12.82 44.04
N ASN A 118 1.26 13.60 43.35
CA ASN A 118 2.26 13.12 42.39
C ASN A 118 1.75 12.30 41.17
N HIS A 119 0.44 12.28 40.90
CA HIS A 119 -0.07 11.62 39.68
C HIS A 119 0.20 12.49 38.43
N LYS A 120 0.41 11.83 37.29
CA LYS A 120 0.71 12.49 36.02
C LYS A 120 -0.56 12.71 35.22
N PHE A 121 -0.81 13.96 34.87
CA PHE A 121 -1.95 14.36 34.06
C PHE A 121 -1.57 14.73 32.64
N ARG A 122 -2.47 14.45 31.70
CA ARG A 122 -2.41 14.93 30.32
C ARG A 122 -3.77 15.49 29.91
N PRO A 123 -3.85 16.47 29.00
CA PRO A 123 -5.12 16.87 28.42
C PRO A 123 -5.80 15.68 27.73
N ILE A 124 -7.11 15.52 27.93
CA ILE A 124 -7.90 14.44 27.29
C ILE A 124 -7.75 14.49 25.77
N SER A 125 -7.69 15.70 25.20
CA SER A 125 -7.47 15.91 23.77
C SER A 125 -6.18 15.26 23.26
N GLU A 126 -5.12 15.24 24.06
CA GLU A 126 -3.85 14.61 23.69
C GLU A 126 -3.90 13.08 23.79
N VAL A 127 -4.55 12.55 24.82
CA VAL A 127 -4.69 11.09 25.02
C VAL A 127 -5.60 10.48 23.94
N VAL A 128 -6.69 11.16 23.60
CA VAL A 128 -7.58 10.72 22.52
C VAL A 128 -6.87 10.80 21.16
N SER A 129 -6.10 11.86 20.91
CA SER A 129 -5.28 12.01 19.70
C SER A 129 -4.26 10.87 19.57
N SER A 130 -3.53 10.52 20.65
CA SER A 130 -2.53 9.45 20.59
C SER A 130 -3.12 8.08 20.28
N TYR A 131 -4.29 7.74 20.84
CA TYR A 131 -4.99 6.49 20.51
C TYR A 131 -5.42 6.46 19.04
N LYS A 132 -5.98 7.55 18.53
CA LYS A 132 -6.37 7.67 17.11
C LYS A 132 -5.17 7.50 16.16
N VAL A 133 -4.03 8.08 16.52
CA VAL A 133 -2.77 7.90 15.75
C VAL A 133 -2.34 6.44 15.74
N ALA A 134 -2.39 5.75 16.88
CA ALA A 134 -2.02 4.34 16.97
C ALA A 134 -2.94 3.45 16.13
N GLU A 135 -4.26 3.62 16.25
CA GLU A 135 -5.26 2.85 15.49
C GLU A 135 -5.15 3.09 13.98
N HIS A 136 -4.92 4.35 13.57
CA HIS A 136 -4.71 4.69 12.17
C HIS A 136 -3.42 4.07 11.63
N THR A 137 -2.33 4.14 12.40
CA THR A 137 -1.04 3.56 12.02
C THR A 137 -1.13 2.05 11.87
N GLU A 138 -1.78 1.36 12.82
CA GLU A 138 -1.99 -0.09 12.75
C GLU A 138 -2.76 -0.47 11.48
N ARG A 139 -3.83 0.26 11.15
CA ARG A 139 -4.61 0.02 9.94
C ARG A 139 -3.82 0.32 8.66
N GLN A 140 -3.05 1.40 8.63
CA GLN A 140 -2.17 1.69 7.48
C GLN A 140 -1.18 0.54 7.27
N ILE A 141 -0.55 0.04 8.34
CA ILE A 141 0.36 -1.11 8.27
C ILE A 141 -0.38 -2.31 7.66
N LYS A 142 -1.54 -2.69 8.20
CA LYS A 142 -2.35 -3.80 7.67
C LYS A 142 -2.67 -3.63 6.18
N GLN A 143 -3.08 -2.43 5.74
CA GLN A 143 -3.37 -2.14 4.34
C GLN A 143 -2.14 -2.24 3.44
N GLN A 144 -0.96 -1.81 3.90
CA GLN A 144 0.27 -1.93 3.11
C GLN A 144 0.69 -3.40 2.95
N PHE A 145 0.56 -4.20 4.01
CA PHE A 145 0.83 -5.63 3.94
C PHE A 145 -0.13 -6.35 2.99
N GLU A 146 -1.42 -6.01 3.01
CA GLU A 146 -2.39 -6.58 2.06
C GLU A 146 -2.01 -6.31 0.61
N LYS A 147 -1.62 -5.07 0.29
CA LYS A 147 -1.16 -4.70 -1.06
C LYS A 147 0.10 -5.46 -1.47
N LEU A 148 1.04 -5.64 -0.54
CA LEU A 148 2.25 -6.41 -0.80
C LEU A 148 1.92 -7.88 -1.08
N HIS A 149 1.04 -8.49 -0.28
CA HIS A 149 0.62 -9.88 -0.51
C HIS A 149 -0.10 -10.07 -1.84
N GLN A 150 -0.94 -9.11 -2.24
CA GLN A 150 -1.57 -9.16 -3.57
C GLN A 150 -0.52 -9.09 -4.68
N PHE A 151 0.42 -8.14 -4.61
CA PHE A 151 1.50 -8.02 -5.59
C PHE A 151 2.31 -9.32 -5.72
N LEU A 152 2.65 -9.96 -4.61
CA LEU A 152 3.39 -11.23 -4.61
C LEU A 152 2.61 -12.36 -5.27
N ARG A 153 1.30 -12.45 -5.04
CA ARG A 153 0.44 -13.45 -5.69
C ARG A 153 0.39 -13.23 -7.20
N ASP A 154 0.20 -11.98 -7.63
CA ASP A 154 0.12 -11.63 -9.05
C ASP A 154 1.44 -11.95 -9.77
N GLU A 155 2.58 -11.65 -9.14
CA GLU A 155 3.92 -11.93 -9.69
C GLU A 155 4.20 -13.44 -9.76
N GLU A 156 3.80 -14.21 -8.74
CA GLU A 156 3.91 -15.66 -8.72
C GLU A 156 3.09 -16.30 -9.85
N GLU A 157 1.82 -15.90 -10.00
CA GLU A 157 0.93 -16.39 -11.05
C GLU A 157 1.46 -16.08 -12.46
N ALA A 158 1.94 -14.84 -12.68
CA ALA A 158 2.53 -14.43 -13.94
C ALA A 158 3.77 -15.28 -14.28
N THR A 159 4.63 -15.51 -13.29
CA THR A 159 5.87 -16.29 -13.47
C THR A 159 5.56 -17.75 -13.80
N ILE A 160 4.64 -18.39 -13.07
CA ILE A 160 4.23 -19.78 -13.32
C ILE A 160 3.61 -19.91 -14.71
N THR A 161 2.78 -18.95 -15.12
CA THR A 161 2.13 -18.95 -16.43
C THR A 161 3.16 -18.88 -17.56
N ALA A 162 4.10 -17.94 -17.48
CA ALA A 162 5.17 -17.82 -18.46
C ALA A 162 6.02 -19.10 -18.58
N LEU A 163 6.34 -19.73 -17.44
CA LEU A 163 7.08 -21.00 -17.43
C LEU A 163 6.31 -22.14 -18.13
N ARG A 164 4.99 -22.23 -17.92
CA ARG A 164 4.15 -23.24 -18.58
C ARG A 164 4.05 -23.02 -20.08
N GLU A 165 3.91 -21.76 -20.51
CA GLU A 165 3.90 -21.40 -21.93
C GLU A 165 5.22 -21.75 -22.61
N GLU A 166 6.36 -21.44 -21.97
CA GLU A 166 7.68 -21.85 -22.47
C GLU A 166 7.84 -23.36 -22.57
N GLU A 167 7.37 -24.11 -21.55
CA GLU A 167 7.43 -25.58 -21.56
C GLU A 167 6.64 -26.15 -22.73
N GLU A 168 5.43 -25.66 -22.96
CA GLU A 168 4.56 -26.13 -24.04
C GLU A 168 5.14 -25.78 -25.41
N GLN A 169 5.68 -24.56 -25.59
CA GLN A 169 6.38 -24.18 -26.81
C GLN A 169 7.59 -25.08 -27.09
N LYS A 170 8.39 -25.40 -26.06
CA LYS A 170 9.55 -26.30 -26.20
C LYS A 170 9.12 -27.72 -26.58
N LYS A 171 8.04 -28.24 -25.97
CA LYS A 171 7.47 -29.55 -26.32
C LYS A 171 6.98 -29.59 -27.76
N GLN A 172 6.21 -28.58 -28.18
CA GLN A 172 5.67 -28.50 -29.53
C GLN A 172 6.79 -28.42 -30.58
N MET A 173 7.79 -27.57 -30.36
CA MET A 173 8.96 -27.47 -31.24
C MET A 173 9.72 -28.79 -31.35
N MET A 174 9.88 -29.52 -30.25
CA MET A 174 10.54 -30.82 -30.25
C MET A 174 9.73 -31.88 -31.02
N LYS A 175 8.40 -31.87 -30.89
CA LYS A 175 7.50 -32.74 -31.67
C LYS A 175 7.62 -32.47 -33.17
N GLU A 176 7.56 -31.22 -33.59
CA GLU A 176 7.71 -30.84 -35.00
C GLU A 176 9.07 -31.26 -35.56
N LYS A 177 10.14 -31.09 -34.78
CA LYS A 177 11.50 -31.49 -35.17
C LYS A 177 11.63 -33.02 -35.30
N LEU A 178 10.93 -33.78 -34.46
CA LEU A 178 10.87 -35.25 -34.56
C LEU A 178 10.12 -35.69 -35.82
N GLU A 179 8.97 -35.08 -36.11
CA GLU A 179 8.19 -35.36 -37.31
C GLU A 179 8.98 -35.08 -38.58
N GLU A 180 9.70 -33.96 -38.63
CA GLU A 180 10.55 -33.60 -39.77
C GLU A 180 11.69 -34.60 -39.97
N MET A 181 12.35 -35.00 -38.88
CA MET A 181 13.41 -36.01 -38.95
C MET A 181 12.90 -37.35 -39.46
N ASN A 182 11.70 -37.77 -39.05
CA ASN A 182 11.07 -38.99 -39.56
C ASN A 182 10.76 -38.89 -41.06
N ARG A 183 10.30 -37.74 -41.56
CA ARG A 183 10.11 -37.53 -43.01
C ARG A 183 11.41 -37.69 -43.78
N HIS A 184 12.50 -37.09 -43.28
CA HIS A 184 13.83 -37.23 -43.88
C HIS A 184 14.31 -38.68 -43.89
N ILE A 185 14.12 -39.42 -42.78
CA ILE A 185 14.47 -40.84 -42.71
C ILE A 185 13.70 -41.64 -43.77
N SER A 186 12.38 -41.44 -43.88
CA SER A 186 11.56 -42.13 -44.88
C SER A 186 12.00 -41.82 -46.32
N ALA A 187 12.26 -40.54 -46.64
CA ALA A 187 12.73 -40.13 -47.96
C ALA A 187 14.09 -40.75 -48.32
N LEU A 188 15.02 -40.76 -47.36
CA LEU A 188 16.33 -41.38 -47.54
C LEU A 188 16.21 -42.90 -47.73
N SER A 189 15.34 -43.57 -46.96
CA SER A 189 15.07 -45.00 -47.13
C SER A 189 14.52 -45.34 -48.51
N HIS A 190 13.58 -44.54 -49.04
CA HIS A 190 13.09 -44.70 -50.41
C HIS A 190 14.22 -44.55 -51.44
N THR A 191 15.05 -43.51 -51.29
CA THR A 191 16.18 -43.27 -52.19
C THR A 191 17.18 -44.44 -52.19
N ILE A 192 17.53 -44.97 -51.01
CA ILE A 192 18.42 -46.13 -50.89
C ILE A 192 17.81 -47.32 -51.64
N LYS A 193 16.54 -47.61 -51.41
CA LYS A 193 15.84 -48.71 -52.08
C LYS A 193 15.83 -48.56 -53.60
N ASP A 194 15.50 -47.38 -54.10
CA ASP A 194 15.49 -47.10 -55.54
C ASP A 194 16.89 -47.29 -56.15
N THR A 195 17.94 -46.83 -55.47
CA THR A 195 19.32 -47.04 -55.91
C THR A 195 19.72 -48.53 -55.90
N GLU A 196 19.34 -49.30 -54.89
CA GLU A 196 19.58 -50.75 -54.83
C GLU A 196 18.87 -51.49 -55.97
N GLU A 197 17.64 -51.10 -56.31
CA GLU A 197 16.88 -51.68 -57.42
C GLU A 197 17.50 -51.34 -58.78
N MET A 198 17.93 -50.09 -58.98
CA MET A 198 18.65 -49.68 -60.20
C MET A 198 19.98 -50.44 -60.36
N MET A 199 20.76 -50.59 -59.28
CA MET A 199 22.02 -51.34 -59.29
C MET A 199 21.81 -52.81 -59.70
N LYS A 200 20.79 -53.47 -59.14
CA LYS A 200 20.42 -54.84 -59.54
C LYS A 200 20.01 -54.94 -61.01
N ALA A 201 19.28 -53.96 -61.53
CA ALA A 201 18.84 -53.95 -62.93
C ALA A 201 19.99 -53.77 -63.92
N SER A 202 21.00 -52.94 -63.58
CA SER A 202 22.20 -52.79 -64.40
C SER A 202 23.06 -54.05 -64.46
N ASP A 203 23.18 -54.79 -63.35
CA ASP A 203 23.89 -56.07 -63.31
C ASP A 203 23.23 -57.10 -64.24
N VAL A 204 21.89 -57.11 -64.31
CA VAL A 204 21.12 -57.97 -65.22
C VAL A 204 21.31 -57.59 -66.69
N CYS A 205 21.50 -56.31 -67.02
CA CYS A 205 21.83 -55.89 -68.38
C CYS A 205 23.26 -56.24 -68.78
N PHE A 206 24.21 -56.21 -67.84
CA PHE A 206 25.62 -56.55 -68.12
C PHE A 206 25.83 -58.05 -68.38
N LEU A 207 25.02 -58.92 -67.77
CA LEU A 207 25.10 -60.38 -67.92
C LEU A 207 24.43 -60.93 -69.20
N LYS A 208 23.83 -60.08 -70.05
CA LYS A 208 23.10 -60.47 -71.28
C LYS A 208 23.89 -60.28 -72.58
N VAL A 209 25.21 -60.10 -72.50
CA VAL A 209 26.12 -60.03 -73.67
C VAL A 209 26.80 -61.38 -73.90
#